data_AF-A0A662JKE5-F1
#
_entry.id   AF-A0A662JKE5-F1
#
_cell.length_a   1.000
_cell.length_b   1.000
_cell.length_c   1.000
_cell.angle_alpha   90.00
_cell.angle_beta   90.00
_cell.angle_gamma   90.00
#
_symmetry.space_group_name_H-M   'P 1'
#
loop_
_entity.id
_entity.type
_entity.pdbx_description
1 polymer ?
#
loop_
_entity_poly.entity_id
_entity_poly.type
_entity_poly.pdbx_seq_one_letter_code
_entity_poly.pdbx_strand_id
1 'polypeptide(L)'
;MGEEAPIKSALAFKWTWDVVRDVDGLERRLKERLFYVVRPRSDVIVATSLTNPSMILFVMMCGDEGGDLIVVQNPGGWYSDDDIIEHMPLFEKSAGIKLLKDQA
;
A
#
# COMPACT_ATOMS: atom_id res chain seq x y z
N MET A 1 -27.58 16.04 3.26
CA MET A 1 -26.20 15.51 3.35
C MET A 1 -25.92 14.83 2.03
N GLY A 2 -24.98 15.31 1.23
CA GLY A 2 -24.50 14.50 0.12
C GLY A 2 -23.87 13.25 0.71
N GLU A 3 -24.23 12.07 0.24
CA GLU A 3 -23.56 10.84 0.64
C GLU A 3 -22.10 10.96 0.22
N GLU A 4 -21.19 11.05 1.20
CA GLU A 4 -19.77 10.90 0.90
C GLU A 4 -19.58 9.50 0.31
N ALA A 5 -18.97 9.43 -0.88
CA ALA A 5 -18.70 8.16 -1.54
C ALA A 5 -17.90 7.25 -0.60
N PRO A 6 -18.23 5.95 -0.49
CA PRO A 6 -17.62 5.03 0.49
C PRO A 6 -16.13 4.77 0.26
N ILE A 7 -15.60 5.20 -0.88
CA ILE A 7 -14.19 5.23 -1.23
C ILE A 7 -13.94 6.61 -1.88
N LYS A 8 -12.94 7.36 -1.40
CA LYS A 8 -12.62 8.67 -1.94
C LYS A 8 -11.83 8.56 -3.24
N SER A 9 -10.79 7.73 -3.23
CA SER A 9 -9.99 7.42 -4.41
C SER A 9 -9.29 6.06 -4.25
N ALA A 10 -8.82 5.53 -5.38
CA ALA A 10 -8.02 4.32 -5.42
C ALA A 10 -6.95 4.46 -6.51
N LEU A 11 -5.70 4.20 -6.15
CA LEU A 11 -4.55 4.24 -7.05
C LEU A 11 -3.95 2.85 -7.17
N ALA A 12 -3.48 2.51 -8.36
CA ALA A 12 -2.82 1.23 -8.63
C ALA A 12 -1.35 1.48 -8.98
N PHE A 13 -0.48 0.61 -8.49
CA PHE A 13 0.95 0.65 -8.77
C PHE A 13 1.45 -0.76 -9.06
N LYS A 14 2.35 -0.87 -10.05
CA LYS A 14 3.16 -2.06 -10.22
C LYS A 14 4.42 -1.96 -9.38
N TRP A 15 4.89 -3.07 -8.84
CA TRP A 15 6.08 -3.12 -8.02
C TRP A 15 6.87 -4.41 -8.22
N THR A 16 8.14 -4.39 -7.85
CA THR A 16 9.06 -5.54 -7.86
C THR A 16 9.78 -5.73 -6.53
N TRP A 17 10.24 -6.94 -6.27
CA TRP A 17 11.06 -7.26 -5.10
C TRP A 17 12.37 -6.47 -5.09
N ASP A 18 12.82 -6.04 -3.90
CA ASP A 18 14.06 -5.30 -3.73
C ASP A 18 14.82 -5.74 -2.47
N VAL A 19 14.63 -5.04 -1.35
CA VAL A 19 15.24 -5.39 -0.07
C VAL A 19 14.60 -6.66 0.49
N VAL A 20 13.28 -6.78 0.36
CA VAL A 20 12.55 -8.03 0.65
C VAL A 20 12.39 -8.85 -0.63
N ARG A 21 12.35 -10.18 -0.49
CA ARG A 21 12.36 -11.13 -1.61
C ARG A 21 11.20 -12.13 -1.59
N ASP A 22 10.35 -12.02 -0.58
CA ASP A 22 9.19 -12.88 -0.38
C ASP A 22 8.14 -12.15 0.47
N VAL A 23 6.95 -12.75 0.52
CA VAL A 23 5.80 -12.19 1.24
C VAL A 23 6.03 -12.18 2.75
N ASP A 24 6.77 -13.16 3.29
CA ASP A 24 7.07 -13.25 4.73
C ASP A 24 7.98 -12.10 5.19
N GLY A 25 9.00 -11.79 4.40
CA GLY A 25 9.90 -10.66 4.60
C GLY A 25 9.19 -9.32 4.46
N LEU A 26 8.28 -9.20 3.48
CA LEU A 26 7.44 -8.01 3.32
C LEU A 26 6.52 -7.80 4.53
N GLU A 27 5.80 -8.85 4.95
CA GLU A 27 4.92 -8.80 6.12
C GLU A 27 5.68 -8.39 7.39
N ARG A 28 6.81 -9.04 7.65
CA ARG A 28 7.67 -8.74 8.81
C ARG A 28 8.15 -7.29 8.78
N ARG A 29 8.67 -6.84 7.63
CA ARG A 29 9.23 -5.50 7.49
C ARG A 29 8.18 -4.40 7.66
N LEU A 30 6.98 -4.58 7.12
CA LEU A 30 5.87 -3.65 7.32
C LEU A 30 5.49 -3.54 8.80
N LYS A 31 5.37 -4.66 9.52
CA LYS A 31 5.10 -4.67 10.97
C LYS A 31 6.20 -3.94 11.76
N GLU A 32 7.47 -4.13 11.40
CA GLU A 32 8.61 -3.41 11.99
C GLU A 32 8.59 -1.89 11.70
N ARG A 33 7.82 -1.43 10.70
CA ARG A 33 7.73 -0.04 10.24
C ARG A 33 6.41 0.64 10.61
N LEU A 34 5.78 0.23 11.71
CA LEU A 34 4.54 0.79 12.25
C LEU A 34 3.32 0.62 11.32
N PHE A 35 3.27 -0.44 10.52
CA PHE A 35 2.05 -0.83 9.83
C PHE A 35 1.30 -1.90 10.62
N TYR A 36 -0.03 -1.78 10.66
CA TYR A 36 -0.90 -2.90 10.93
C TYR A 36 -1.01 -3.73 9.65
N VAL A 37 -0.82 -5.04 9.75
CA VAL A 37 -0.75 -5.94 8.59
C VAL A 37 -1.63 -7.17 8.83
N VAL A 38 -2.45 -7.49 7.83
CA VAL A 38 -3.26 -8.70 7.74
C VAL A 38 -2.88 -9.44 6.47
N ARG A 39 -2.78 -10.76 6.55
CA ARG A 39 -2.47 -11.63 5.42
C ARG A 39 -3.62 -12.61 5.17
N PRO A 40 -4.65 -12.23 4.38
CA PRO A 40 -5.81 -13.08 4.15
C PRO A 40 -5.50 -14.31 3.28
N ARG A 41 -4.42 -14.26 2.48
CA ARG A 41 -3.94 -15.34 1.62
C ARG A 41 -2.41 -15.32 1.57
N SER A 42 -1.77 -16.44 1.20
CA SER A 42 -0.31 -16.58 1.18
C SER A 42 0.43 -15.54 0.33
N ASP A 43 -0.26 -14.92 -0.62
CA ASP A 43 0.22 -13.98 -1.63
C ASP A 43 -0.51 -12.62 -1.57
N VAL A 44 -1.30 -12.35 -0.52
CA VAL A 44 -2.00 -11.08 -0.35
C VAL A 44 -1.68 -10.46 0.99
N ILE A 45 -1.23 -9.21 0.99
CA ILE A 45 -1.03 -8.39 2.19
C ILE A 45 -2.00 -7.22 2.17
N VAL A 46 -2.70 -7.00 3.27
CA VAL A 46 -3.50 -5.79 3.51
C VAL A 46 -2.88 -5.06 4.68
N ALA A 47 -2.55 -3.79 4.51
CA ALA A 47 -1.89 -3.00 5.52
C ALA A 47 -2.45 -1.59 5.65
N THR A 48 -2.25 -0.98 6.81
CA THR A 48 -2.47 0.45 7.03
C THR A 48 -1.46 0.97 8.04
N SER A 49 -1.17 2.27 8.02
CA SER A 49 -0.28 2.88 9.01
C SER A 49 -0.95 2.90 10.38
N LEU A 50 -0.23 2.48 11.44
CA LEU A 50 -0.71 2.63 12.82
C LEU A 50 -0.78 4.10 13.27
N THR A 51 -0.11 5.02 12.57
CA THR A 51 -0.15 6.45 12.90
C THR A 51 -1.48 7.10 12.54
N ASN A 52 -2.16 6.61 11.49
CA ASN A 52 -3.47 7.08 11.08
C ASN A 52 -4.23 6.00 10.29
N PRO A 53 -4.70 4.95 10.96
CA PRO A 53 -5.16 3.71 10.32
C PRO A 53 -6.47 3.86 9.53
N SER A 54 -7.21 4.94 9.74
CA SER A 54 -8.49 5.18 9.07
C SER A 54 -8.35 5.87 7.71
N MET A 55 -7.15 6.25 7.27
CA MET A 55 -6.99 7.10 6.08
C MET A 55 -6.73 6.32 4.79
N ILE A 56 -5.77 5.40 4.83
CA ILE A 56 -5.25 4.70 3.65
C ILE A 56 -5.15 3.21 3.93
N LEU A 57 -5.63 2.40 3.00
CA LEU A 57 -5.39 0.96 2.96
C LEU A 57 -4.42 0.65 1.81
N PHE A 58 -3.43 -0.17 2.09
CA PHE A 58 -2.51 -0.74 1.12
C PHE A 58 -2.90 -2.20 0.90
N VAL A 59 -3.31 -2.55 -0.31
CA VAL A 59 -3.64 -3.93 -0.69
C VAL A 59 -2.62 -4.39 -1.70
N MET A 60 -1.77 -5.33 -1.30
CA MET A 60 -0.67 -5.86 -2.09
C MET A 60 -0.98 -7.27 -2.53
N MET A 61 -1.03 -7.49 -3.84
CA MET A 61 -1.08 -8.82 -4.46
C MET A 61 0.33 -9.16 -4.93
N CYS A 62 0.87 -10.26 -4.41
CA CYS A 62 2.26 -10.67 -4.59
C CYS A 62 2.33 -11.84 -5.56
N GLY A 63 3.31 -11.81 -6.46
CA GLY A 63 3.69 -12.87 -7.37
C GLY A 63 5.22 -13.00 -7.43
N ASP A 64 5.70 -13.82 -8.35
CA ASP A 64 7.10 -14.24 -8.37
C ASP A 64 8.08 -13.07 -8.58
N GLU A 65 7.76 -12.11 -9.44
CA GLU A 65 8.64 -10.97 -9.77
C GLU A 65 8.26 -9.67 -9.05
N GLY A 66 7.26 -9.70 -8.17
CA GLY A 66 6.67 -8.50 -7.58
C GLY A 66 5.16 -8.57 -7.58
N GLY A 67 4.48 -7.49 -7.94
CA GLY A 67 3.04 -7.57 -8.13
C GLY A 67 2.34 -6.23 -8.24
N ASP A 68 1.11 -6.22 -7.75
CA ASP A 68 0.20 -5.08 -7.77
C ASP A 68 0.02 -4.53 -6.36
N LEU A 69 -0.03 -3.20 -6.26
CA LEU A 69 -0.36 -2.47 -5.05
C LEU A 69 -1.55 -1.58 -5.37
N ILE A 70 -2.64 -1.76 -4.64
CA ILE A 70 -3.79 -0.86 -4.65
C ILE A 70 -3.75 -0.03 -3.37
N VAL A 71 -3.74 1.29 -3.51
CA VAL A 71 -3.83 2.24 -2.41
C VAL A 71 -5.23 2.80 -2.41
N VAL A 72 -6.02 2.48 -1.37
CA VAL A 72 -7.41 2.92 -1.23
C VAL A 72 -7.48 4.00 -0.17
N GLN A 73 -8.04 5.14 -0.54
CA GLN A 73 -8.32 6.22 0.40
C GLN A 73 -9.76 6.16 0.88
N ASN A 74 -9.93 6.12 2.20
CA ASN A 74 -11.23 6.15 2.83
C ASN A 74 -11.91 7.53 2.69
N PRO A 75 -13.24 7.63 2.85
CA PRO A 75 -14.01 8.86 2.58
C PRO A 75 -13.51 10.09 3.36
N GLY A 76 -13.17 9.90 4.65
CA GLY A 76 -12.65 10.96 5.52
C GLY A 76 -11.17 11.31 5.29
N GLY A 77 -10.52 10.73 4.29
CA GLY A 77 -9.13 11.00 3.98
C GLY A 77 -8.92 12.40 3.40
N TRP A 78 -7.90 13.14 3.86
CA TRP A 78 -7.61 14.49 3.38
C TRP A 78 -6.63 14.57 2.20
N TYR A 79 -6.00 13.46 1.82
CA TYR A 79 -5.03 13.44 0.72
C TYR A 79 -5.73 13.66 -0.62
N SER A 80 -5.06 14.36 -1.52
CA SER A 80 -5.29 14.26 -2.96
C SER A 80 -4.54 13.05 -3.53
N ASP A 81 -4.85 12.67 -4.76
CA ASP A 81 -4.12 11.58 -5.44
C ASP A 81 -2.63 11.94 -5.61
N ASP A 82 -2.32 13.20 -5.90
CA ASP A 82 -0.94 13.70 -6.00
C ASP A 82 -0.21 13.59 -4.66
N ASP A 83 -0.85 13.94 -3.54
CA ASP A 83 -0.25 13.76 -2.22
C ASP A 83 0.09 12.29 -1.97
N ILE A 84 -0.80 11.36 -2.34
CA ILE A 84 -0.53 9.92 -2.19
C ILE A 84 0.69 9.52 -3.02
N ILE A 85 0.73 9.92 -4.30
CA ILE A 85 1.84 9.65 -5.22
C ILE A 85 3.16 10.18 -4.65
N GLU A 86 3.18 11.40 -4.13
CA GLU A 86 4.38 12.02 -3.52
C GLU A 86 4.88 11.26 -2.29
N HIS A 87 3.99 10.60 -1.54
CA HIS A 87 4.35 9.79 -0.37
C HIS A 87 4.73 8.34 -0.71
N MET A 88 4.47 7.88 -1.94
CA MET A 88 4.77 6.50 -2.35
C MET A 88 6.24 6.09 -2.22
N PRO A 89 7.26 6.95 -2.47
CA PRO A 89 8.66 6.61 -2.22
C PRO A 89 8.97 6.27 -0.76
N LEU A 90 8.26 6.88 0.20
CA LEU A 90 8.40 6.55 1.61
C LEU A 90 7.80 5.18 1.93
N PHE A 91 6.64 4.87 1.34
CA PHE A 91 6.04 3.55 1.44
C PHE A 91 6.97 2.49 0.83
N GLU A 92 7.48 2.70 -0.39
CA GLU A 92 8.44 1.83 -1.07
C GLU A 92 9.62 1.45 -0.16
N LYS A 93 10.28 2.47 0.43
CA LYS A 93 11.40 2.27 1.35
C LYS A 93 11.00 1.49 2.62
N SER A 94 9.81 1.76 3.14
CA SER A 94 9.29 1.10 4.33
C SER A 94 8.99 -0.38 4.06
N ALA A 95 8.29 -0.67 2.96
CA ALA A 95 7.96 -2.01 2.49
C ALA A 95 9.19 -2.78 1.98
N GLY A 96 10.26 -2.09 1.57
CA GLY A 96 11.47 -2.72 1.03
C GLY A 96 11.27 -3.33 -0.36
N ILE A 97 10.36 -2.75 -1.13
CA ILE A 97 10.06 -3.10 -2.52
C ILE A 97 10.55 -1.97 -3.43
N LYS A 98 10.30 -2.08 -4.74
CA LYS A 98 10.52 -0.99 -5.70
C LYS A 98 9.28 -0.75 -6.56
N LEU A 99 8.76 0.47 -6.62
CA LEU A 99 7.67 0.81 -7.51
C LEU A 99 8.17 0.97 -8.95
N LEU A 100 7.39 0.50 -9.91
CA LEU A 100 7.67 0.68 -11.32
C LEU A 100 7.05 2.00 -11.79
N LYS A 101 7.80 2.76 -12.59
CA LYS A 101 7.43 4.13 -13.00
C LYS A 101 6.36 4.19 -14.09
N ASP A 102 5.86 3.05 -14.55
CA ASP A 102 4.91 2.97 -15.65
C ASP A 102 3.47 3.05 -15.11
N GLN A 103 3.08 4.27 -14.74
CA GLN A 103 1.70 4.70 -14.64
C GLN A 103 1.62 6.00 -15.44
N ALA A 104 1.18 5.88 -16.70
CA ALA A 104 0.74 6.98 -17.56
C ALA A 104 -0.77 6.85 -17.76
#